data_AF-R9SMC4-F1
#
_entry.id   AF-R9SMC4-F1
#
_cell.length_a   1.000
_cell.length_b   1.000
_cell.length_c   1.000
_cell.angle_alpha   90.00
_cell.angle_beta   90.00
_cell.angle_gamma   90.00
#
_symmetry.space_group_name_H-M   'P 1'
#
loop_
_entity.id
_entity.type
_entity.pdbx_description
1 polymer ?
#
loop_
_entity_poly.entity_id
_entity_poly.type
_entity_poly.pdbx_seq_one_letter_code
_entity_poly.pdbx_strand_id
1 'polypeptide(L)'
;MPSKGNRTLKDILDIILYENPATQQEIADKLGITRRYVTQLIQPLIKEGVVKRAYMIDMENYEKIADDFESNVNSPLHSSNLLITSMLVSMKNHVKNELKLSVESLIENDDNKAEEALKMDYTTNNMCEKVRTSVETVVSINQQSHFSKTVIYNEVAYDLERIGDYCGHIAKFVVNDYYEADDDIVVNIKKMYKISDKMIEDSMTAFLDGTIELKGEVMDLEERMHEMQKKSMGTIATQMAETSFDDKERSNYYIYISRVIKAFERIGDISVEIVDTAGEFHNNIPRSITPRTFRE
;
A
#
# COMPACT_ATOMS: atom_id res chain seq x y z
N MET A 1 -35.05 17.00 16.93
CA MET A 1 -33.91 16.41 17.66
C MET A 1 -33.84 14.95 17.26
N PRO A 2 -32.78 14.47 16.58
CA PRO A 2 -32.68 13.05 16.25
C PRO A 2 -32.66 12.23 17.55
N SER A 3 -33.43 11.13 17.57
CA SER A 3 -33.55 10.28 18.75
C SER A 3 -32.17 9.75 19.16
N LYS A 4 -31.92 9.51 20.46
CA LYS A 4 -30.63 8.96 20.94
C LYS A 4 -30.21 7.68 20.20
N GLY A 5 -31.16 6.90 19.67
CA GLY A 5 -30.89 5.70 18.87
C GLY A 5 -30.27 5.98 17.50
N ASN A 6 -30.64 7.10 16.84
CA ASN A 6 -30.14 7.47 15.51
C ASN A 6 -28.67 7.88 15.56
N ARG A 7 -28.26 8.55 16.64
CA ARG A 7 -26.86 8.96 16.83
C ARG A 7 -25.95 7.76 17.10
N THR A 8 -26.38 6.86 18.00
CA THR A 8 -25.59 5.65 18.32
C THR A 8 -25.52 4.68 17.14
N LEU A 9 -26.54 4.63 16.28
CA LEU A 9 -26.47 3.82 15.06
C LEU A 9 -25.47 4.39 14.04
N LYS A 10 -25.40 5.71 13.89
CA LYS A 10 -24.38 6.38 13.07
C LYS A 10 -22.98 6.06 13.58
N ASP A 11 -22.74 6.20 14.89
CA ASP A 11 -21.44 5.90 15.51
C ASP A 11 -21.03 4.43 15.30
N ILE A 12 -21.99 3.49 15.30
CA ILE A 12 -21.75 2.07 14.97
C ILE A 12 -21.32 1.91 13.51
N LEU A 13 -21.99 2.58 12.57
CA LEU A 13 -21.68 2.50 11.14
C LEU A 13 -20.33 3.13 10.82
N ASP A 14 -19.97 4.23 11.49
CA ASP A 14 -18.66 4.88 11.37
C ASP A 14 -17.54 3.94 11.84
N ILE A 15 -17.69 3.25 12.97
CA ILE A 15 -16.71 2.26 13.42
C ILE A 15 -16.57 1.12 12.42
N ILE A 16 -17.69 0.65 11.86
CA ILE A 16 -17.67 -0.40 10.85
C ILE A 16 -16.90 0.07 9.59
N LEU A 17 -17.13 1.32 9.17
CA LEU A 17 -16.56 1.89 7.95
C LEU A 17 -15.08 2.25 8.08
N TYR A 18 -14.67 2.84 9.20
CA TYR A 18 -13.33 3.41 9.37
C TYR A 18 -12.39 2.54 10.19
N GLU A 19 -12.92 1.67 11.05
CA GLU A 19 -12.11 0.91 12.00
C GLU A 19 -12.17 -0.61 11.80
N ASN A 20 -12.98 -1.08 10.84
CA ASN A 20 -13.02 -2.46 10.35
C ASN A 20 -13.05 -3.55 11.46
N PRO A 21 -14.07 -3.53 12.34
CA PRO A 21 -14.20 -4.44 13.46
C PRO A 21 -14.49 -5.88 12.99
N ALA A 22 -13.87 -6.86 13.66
CA ALA A 22 -14.08 -8.28 13.37
C ALA A 22 -15.36 -8.82 14.03
N THR A 23 -15.85 -8.19 15.11
CA THR A 23 -17.01 -8.68 15.88
C THR A 23 -17.92 -7.56 16.40
N GLN A 24 -19.21 -7.89 16.64
CA GLN A 24 -20.13 -7.03 17.40
C GLN A 24 -19.65 -6.69 18.81
N GLN A 25 -18.81 -7.54 19.40
CA GLN A 25 -18.25 -7.29 20.73
C GLN A 25 -17.22 -6.16 20.67
N GLU A 26 -16.39 -6.13 19.62
CA GLU A 26 -15.40 -5.07 19.40
C GLU A 26 -16.07 -3.69 19.20
N ILE A 27 -17.18 -3.65 18.45
CA ILE A 27 -17.99 -2.44 18.28
C ILE A 27 -18.56 -1.97 19.64
N ALA A 28 -19.06 -2.91 20.45
CA ALA A 28 -19.64 -2.64 21.76
C ALA A 28 -18.61 -2.07 22.73
N ASP A 29 -17.42 -2.66 22.76
CA ASP A 29 -16.30 -2.25 23.62
C ASP A 29 -15.80 -0.84 23.26
N LYS A 30 -15.70 -0.54 21.96
CA LYS A 30 -15.28 0.79 21.45
C LYS A 30 -16.27 1.91 21.78
N LEU A 31 -17.58 1.63 21.74
CA LEU A 31 -18.63 2.62 22.03
C LEU A 31 -19.06 2.65 23.51
N GLY A 32 -18.54 1.76 24.35
CA GLY A 32 -18.94 1.65 25.75
C GLY A 32 -20.43 1.27 25.91
N ILE A 33 -20.98 0.50 24.96
CA ILE A 33 -22.38 0.05 24.96
C ILE A 33 -22.46 -1.47 25.05
N THR A 34 -23.64 -2.02 25.33
CA THR A 34 -23.77 -3.49 25.42
C THR A 34 -23.81 -4.13 24.03
N ARG A 35 -23.20 -5.31 23.87
CA ARG A 35 -23.30 -6.11 22.63
C ARG A 35 -24.74 -6.34 22.20
N ARG A 36 -25.65 -6.59 23.16
CA ARG A 36 -27.09 -6.77 22.89
C ARG A 36 -27.71 -5.53 22.25
N TYR A 37 -27.28 -4.34 22.65
CA TYR A 37 -27.75 -3.07 22.08
C TYR A 37 -27.19 -2.85 20.66
N VAL A 38 -25.92 -3.19 20.42
CA VAL A 38 -25.34 -3.23 19.07
C VAL A 38 -26.12 -4.19 18.16
N THR A 39 -26.42 -5.40 18.64
CA THR A 39 -27.23 -6.37 17.89
C THR A 39 -28.62 -5.81 17.57
N GLN A 40 -29.30 -5.15 18.53
CA GLN A 40 -30.63 -4.57 18.30
C GLN A 40 -30.63 -3.50 17.20
N LEU A 41 -29.56 -2.70 17.12
CA LEU A 41 -29.43 -1.62 16.13
C LEU A 41 -28.99 -2.13 14.76
N ILE A 42 -28.10 -3.13 14.70
CA ILE A 42 -27.57 -3.69 13.44
C ILE A 42 -28.51 -4.75 12.84
N GLN A 43 -29.30 -5.47 13.64
CA GLN A 43 -30.13 -6.59 13.15
C GLN A 43 -31.17 -6.21 12.08
N PRO A 44 -31.83 -5.03 12.12
CA PRO A 44 -32.65 -4.53 11.01
C PRO A 44 -31.81 -4.31 9.73
N LEU A 45 -30.63 -3.71 9.87
CA LEU A 45 -29.70 -3.45 8.77
C LEU A 45 -29.14 -4.74 8.12
N ILE A 46 -28.91 -5.79 8.91
CA ILE A 46 -28.53 -7.12 8.38
C ILE A 46 -29.68 -7.73 7.59
N LYS A 47 -30.93 -7.59 8.05
CA LYS A 47 -32.11 -8.10 7.35
C LYS A 47 -32.38 -7.36 6.05
N GLU A 48 -32.08 -6.06 6.02
CA GLU A 48 -32.19 -5.18 4.86
C GLU A 48 -30.98 -5.27 3.91
N GLY A 49 -29.95 -6.04 4.28
CA GLY A 49 -28.75 -6.26 3.46
C GLY A 49 -27.67 -5.18 3.63
N VAL A 50 -27.97 -4.07 4.31
CA VAL A 50 -27.08 -2.92 4.58
C VAL A 50 -25.79 -3.32 5.31
N VAL A 51 -25.84 -4.32 6.20
CA VAL A 51 -24.65 -4.84 6.90
C VAL A 51 -24.56 -6.35 6.66
N LYS A 52 -23.48 -6.80 6.02
CA LYS A 52 -23.25 -8.23 5.72
C LYS A 52 -22.69 -8.96 6.94
N ARG A 53 -22.72 -10.31 6.92
CA ARG A 53 -22.35 -11.19 8.05
C ARG A 53 -20.93 -10.99 8.63
N ALA A 54 -20.05 -10.28 7.94
CA ALA A 54 -18.70 -9.93 8.36
C ALA A 54 -18.52 -8.44 8.72
N TYR A 55 -19.61 -7.70 9.00
CA TYR A 55 -19.57 -6.24 9.23
C TYR A 55 -19.01 -5.47 8.03
N MET A 56 -19.37 -5.91 6.83
CA MET A 56 -19.12 -5.14 5.61
C MET A 56 -20.40 -4.37 5.29
N ILE A 57 -20.30 -3.06 5.06
CA ILE A 57 -21.45 -2.22 4.71
C ILE A 57 -21.77 -2.40 3.23
N ASP A 58 -23.04 -2.68 2.92
CA ASP A 58 -23.61 -2.61 1.59
C ASP A 58 -24.04 -1.16 1.32
N MET A 59 -23.26 -0.47 0.49
CA MET A 59 -23.42 0.96 0.22
C MET A 59 -24.75 1.29 -0.47
N GLU A 60 -25.37 0.34 -1.20
CA GLU A 60 -26.65 0.57 -1.90
C GLU A 60 -27.83 0.78 -0.93
N ASN A 61 -27.78 0.16 0.25
CA ASN A 61 -28.83 0.32 1.26
C ASN A 61 -28.40 1.26 2.40
N TYR A 62 -27.10 1.48 2.61
CA TYR A 62 -26.60 2.55 3.48
C TYR A 62 -27.01 3.93 2.95
N GLU A 63 -26.91 4.17 1.64
CA GLU A 63 -27.32 5.44 1.00
C GLU A 63 -28.82 5.76 1.20
N LYS A 64 -29.70 4.75 1.08
CA LYS A 64 -31.15 4.92 1.34
C LYS A 64 -31.47 5.34 2.77
N ILE A 65 -30.63 4.93 3.71
CA ILE A 65 -30.80 5.19 5.15
C ILE A 65 -30.08 6.48 5.56
N ALA A 66 -28.95 6.80 4.94
CA ALA A 66 -28.21 8.04 5.14
C ALA A 66 -29.00 9.27 4.66
N ASP A 67 -29.76 9.14 3.57
CA ASP A 67 -30.68 10.17 3.08
C ASP A 67 -31.80 10.51 4.10
N ASP A 68 -32.21 9.53 4.91
CA ASP A 68 -33.17 9.76 6.01
C ASP A 68 -32.53 10.45 7.24
N PHE A 69 -31.18 10.48 7.33
CA PHE A 69 -30.44 11.04 8.45
C PHE A 69 -29.92 12.48 8.23
N GLU A 70 -29.63 12.90 7.00
CA GLU A 70 -29.05 14.22 6.73
C GLU A 70 -29.74 14.98 5.59
N SER A 71 -30.49 16.02 5.96
CA SER A 71 -30.91 17.07 5.03
C SER A 71 -29.69 17.95 4.68
N ASN A 72 -29.33 17.97 3.38
CA ASN A 72 -28.27 18.75 2.73
C ASN A 72 -26.82 18.37 3.10
N VAL A 73 -26.09 17.77 2.14
CA VAL A 73 -24.78 18.22 1.61
C VAL A 73 -24.36 17.31 0.43
N ASN A 74 -24.20 17.92 -0.75
CA ASN A 74 -23.36 17.56 -1.92
C ASN A 74 -23.08 16.07 -2.28
N SER A 75 -23.69 15.64 -3.40
CA SER A 75 -23.34 14.53 -4.33
C SER A 75 -22.66 13.25 -3.76
N PRO A 76 -23.34 12.07 -3.82
CA PRO A 76 -22.81 10.75 -3.47
C PRO A 76 -21.48 10.34 -4.16
N LEU A 77 -21.08 11.04 -5.21
CA LEU A 77 -19.93 10.74 -6.05
C LEU A 77 -18.57 11.07 -5.38
N HIS A 78 -18.56 12.06 -4.48
CA HIS A 78 -17.33 12.54 -3.86
C HIS A 78 -16.90 11.66 -2.68
N SER A 79 -17.85 11.02 -1.99
CA SER A 79 -17.59 10.18 -0.83
C SER A 79 -16.90 8.85 -1.16
N SER A 80 -17.25 8.22 -2.29
CA SER A 80 -16.74 6.88 -2.64
C SER A 80 -15.30 6.90 -3.15
N ASN A 81 -14.94 7.85 -4.01
CA ASN A 81 -13.55 8.05 -4.41
C ASN A 81 -12.69 8.53 -3.23
N LEU A 82 -13.25 9.36 -2.34
CA LEU A 82 -12.56 9.78 -1.11
C LEU A 82 -12.23 8.59 -0.20
N LEU A 83 -13.13 7.61 -0.09
CA LEU A 83 -12.88 6.38 0.65
C LEU A 83 -11.69 5.61 0.06
N ILE A 84 -11.70 5.34 -1.25
CA ILE A 84 -10.60 4.61 -1.91
C ILE A 84 -9.26 5.37 -1.80
N THR A 85 -9.29 6.70 -1.96
CA THR A 85 -8.12 7.56 -1.72
C THR A 85 -7.59 7.41 -0.29
N SER A 86 -8.46 7.38 0.73
CA SER A 86 -8.05 7.18 2.12
C SER A 86 -7.43 5.79 2.37
N MET A 87 -7.93 4.77 1.66
CA MET A 87 -7.36 3.42 1.70
C MET A 87 -5.97 3.40 1.09
N LEU A 88 -5.75 4.09 -0.04
CA LEU A 88 -4.42 4.22 -0.65
C LEU A 88 -3.44 5.02 0.21
N VAL A 89 -3.88 6.08 0.89
CA VAL A 89 -3.05 6.80 1.87
C VAL A 89 -2.60 5.87 2.98
N SER A 90 -3.52 5.06 3.51
CA SER A 90 -3.24 4.09 4.56
C SER A 90 -2.26 3.02 4.07
N MET A 91 -2.48 2.50 2.86
CA MET A 91 -1.61 1.50 2.22
C MET A 91 -0.21 2.05 1.93
N LYS A 92 -0.09 3.27 1.43
CA LYS A 92 1.20 3.97 1.27
C LYS A 92 1.97 4.00 2.58
N ASN A 93 1.34 4.50 3.64
CA ASN A 93 2.01 4.64 4.95
C ASN A 93 2.43 3.27 5.50
N HIS A 94 1.59 2.25 5.33
CA HIS A 94 1.89 0.88 5.72
C HIS A 94 3.10 0.32 4.96
N VAL A 95 3.13 0.44 3.63
CA VAL A 95 4.25 -0.02 2.79
C VAL A 95 5.55 0.74 3.10
N LYS A 96 5.50 2.05 3.37
CA LYS A 96 6.69 2.80 3.80
C LYS A 96 7.24 2.30 5.13
N ASN A 97 6.36 1.96 6.08
CA ASN A 97 6.77 1.38 7.36
C ASN A 97 7.33 -0.05 7.16
N GLU A 98 6.76 -0.84 6.27
CA GLU A 98 7.25 -2.16 5.89
C GLU A 98 8.67 -2.10 5.28
N LEU A 99 8.89 -1.16 4.35
CA LEU A 99 10.21 -0.88 3.78
C LEU A 99 11.20 -0.46 4.86
N LYS A 100 10.80 0.45 5.76
CA LYS A 100 11.65 0.89 6.86
C LYS A 100 12.04 -0.30 7.76
N LEU A 101 11.07 -1.10 8.18
CA LEU A 101 11.28 -2.20 9.11
C LEU A 101 12.14 -3.31 8.50
N SER A 102 11.90 -3.68 7.24
CA SER A 102 12.71 -4.65 6.51
C SER A 102 14.18 -4.20 6.31
N VAL A 103 14.40 -2.90 6.12
CA VAL A 103 15.76 -2.35 6.02
C VAL A 103 16.43 -2.27 7.38
N GLU A 104 15.72 -1.84 8.43
CA GLU A 104 16.24 -1.83 9.80
C GLU A 104 16.62 -3.23 10.26
N SER A 105 15.81 -4.25 9.97
CA SER A 105 16.14 -5.65 10.30
C SER A 105 17.44 -6.10 9.65
N LEU A 106 17.71 -5.68 8.41
CA LEU A 106 18.96 -6.01 7.71
C LEU A 106 20.17 -5.29 8.31
N ILE A 107 20.02 -4.01 8.63
CA ILE A 107 21.12 -3.18 9.18
C ILE A 107 21.49 -3.63 10.59
N GLU A 108 20.50 -3.98 11.39
CA GLU A 108 20.66 -4.35 12.80
C GLU A 108 20.83 -5.86 13.01
N ASN A 109 20.65 -6.65 11.95
CA ASN A 109 20.59 -8.12 12.02
C ASN A 109 19.57 -8.62 13.06
N ASP A 110 18.33 -8.11 12.96
CA ASP A 110 17.25 -8.41 13.90
C ASP A 110 16.15 -9.23 13.22
N ASP A 111 16.16 -10.53 13.51
CA ASP A 111 15.16 -11.49 13.00
C ASP A 111 13.72 -11.15 13.40
N ASN A 112 13.51 -10.54 14.58
CA ASN A 112 12.15 -10.22 15.02
C ASN A 112 11.54 -9.12 14.16
N LYS A 113 12.34 -8.09 13.82
CA LYS A 113 11.94 -7.04 12.89
C LYS A 113 11.69 -7.60 11.50
N ALA A 114 12.51 -8.56 11.05
CA ALA A 114 12.32 -9.22 9.77
C ALA A 114 11.01 -10.03 9.73
N GLU A 115 10.73 -10.84 10.76
CA GLU A 115 9.47 -11.57 10.87
C GLU A 115 8.25 -10.66 10.94
N GLU A 116 8.37 -9.51 11.60
CA GLU A 116 7.31 -8.50 11.64
C GLU A 116 7.07 -7.89 10.26
N ALA A 117 8.13 -7.53 9.52
CA ALA A 117 8.01 -7.06 8.13
C ALA A 117 7.33 -8.09 7.22
N LEU A 118 7.59 -9.39 7.39
CA LEU A 118 6.88 -10.45 6.65
C LEU A 118 5.40 -10.55 6.99
N LYS A 119 5.00 -10.23 8.23
CA LYS A 119 3.57 -10.14 8.60
C LYS A 119 2.93 -8.88 8.01
N MET A 120 3.70 -7.81 7.85
CA MET A 120 3.26 -6.58 7.19
C MET A 120 2.98 -6.82 5.70
N ASP A 121 3.80 -7.61 5.00
CA ASP A 121 3.57 -8.01 3.59
C ASP A 121 2.19 -8.66 3.40
N TYR A 122 1.84 -9.63 4.25
CA TYR A 122 0.50 -10.24 4.26
C TYR A 122 -0.62 -9.20 4.49
N THR A 123 -0.35 -8.20 5.32
CA THR A 123 -1.29 -7.10 5.54
C THR A 123 -1.42 -6.22 4.29
N THR A 124 -0.31 -5.99 3.58
CA THR A 124 -0.27 -5.26 2.31
C THR A 124 -1.10 -5.96 1.23
N ASN A 125 -0.99 -7.29 1.07
CA ASN A 125 -1.83 -8.03 0.11
C ASN A 125 -3.32 -7.87 0.44
N ASN A 126 -3.69 -7.93 1.73
CA ASN A 126 -5.07 -7.74 2.17
C ASN A 126 -5.58 -6.31 1.90
N MET A 127 -4.74 -5.29 2.07
CA MET A 127 -5.09 -3.91 1.73
C MET A 127 -5.36 -3.77 0.22
N CYS A 128 -4.53 -4.39 -0.63
CA CYS A 128 -4.72 -4.40 -2.08
C CYS A 128 -6.07 -5.00 -2.47
N GLU A 129 -6.40 -6.19 -1.96
CA GLU A 129 -7.67 -6.86 -2.26
C GLU A 129 -8.90 -6.08 -1.77
N LYS A 130 -8.76 -5.34 -0.65
CA LYS A 130 -9.82 -4.43 -0.18
C LYS A 130 -10.02 -3.26 -1.11
N VAL A 131 -8.96 -2.61 -1.58
CA VAL A 131 -9.07 -1.53 -2.58
C VAL A 131 -9.76 -2.05 -3.83
N ARG A 132 -9.32 -3.22 -4.32
CA ARG A 132 -9.91 -3.89 -5.47
C ARG A 132 -11.41 -4.12 -5.34
N THR A 133 -11.84 -4.74 -4.25
CA THR A 133 -13.26 -5.01 -3.99
C THR A 133 -14.07 -3.71 -3.88
N SER A 134 -13.47 -2.66 -3.31
CA SER A 134 -14.12 -1.35 -3.17
C SER A 134 -14.30 -0.67 -4.53
N VAL A 135 -13.28 -0.70 -5.39
CA VAL A 135 -13.36 -0.21 -6.77
C VAL A 135 -14.42 -0.98 -7.57
N GLU A 136 -14.43 -2.31 -7.49
CA GLU A 136 -15.44 -3.15 -8.17
C GLU A 136 -16.86 -2.79 -7.71
N THR A 137 -17.04 -2.54 -6.42
CA THR A 137 -18.33 -2.11 -5.84
C THR A 137 -18.74 -0.74 -6.39
N VAL A 138 -17.84 0.25 -6.37
CA VAL A 138 -18.12 1.60 -6.87
C VAL A 138 -18.49 1.59 -8.36
N VAL A 139 -17.76 0.82 -9.17
CA VAL A 139 -18.04 0.68 -10.61
C VAL A 139 -19.38 -0.04 -10.86
N SER A 140 -19.72 -1.04 -10.04
CA SER A 140 -20.97 -1.79 -10.18
C SER A 140 -22.22 -0.96 -9.87
N ILE A 141 -22.12 -0.05 -8.89
CA ILE A 141 -23.24 0.81 -8.47
C ILE A 141 -23.59 1.86 -9.55
N ASN A 142 -22.61 2.35 -10.31
CA ASN A 142 -22.84 3.45 -11.27
C ASN A 142 -22.10 3.25 -12.60
N GLN A 143 -22.81 2.75 -13.62
CA GLN A 143 -22.26 2.40 -14.94
C GLN A 143 -22.00 3.60 -15.90
N GLN A 144 -21.85 4.83 -15.40
CA GLN A 144 -21.64 6.01 -16.26
C GLN A 144 -20.16 6.21 -16.70
N SER A 145 -19.93 6.92 -17.80
CA SER A 145 -18.61 7.01 -18.48
C SER A 145 -17.47 7.66 -17.67
N HIS A 146 -17.76 8.44 -16.63
CA HIS A 146 -16.74 9.05 -15.75
C HIS A 146 -16.12 8.06 -14.75
N PHE A 147 -16.68 6.86 -14.60
CA PHE A 147 -16.18 5.80 -13.71
C PHE A 147 -15.02 4.98 -14.30
N SER A 148 -14.63 5.23 -15.55
CA SER A 148 -13.49 4.55 -16.20
C SER A 148 -12.17 4.75 -15.46
N LYS A 149 -11.98 5.92 -14.82
CA LYS A 149 -10.76 6.22 -14.07
C LYS A 149 -10.71 5.59 -12.68
N THR A 150 -11.84 5.17 -12.10
CA THR A 150 -11.84 4.50 -10.79
C THR A 150 -11.08 3.17 -10.83
N VAL A 151 -11.04 2.52 -12.00
CA VAL A 151 -10.26 1.29 -12.20
C VAL A 151 -8.75 1.52 -11.98
N ILE A 152 -8.25 2.74 -12.23
CA ILE A 152 -6.84 3.10 -12.06
C ILE A 152 -6.40 2.98 -10.59
N TYR A 153 -7.30 3.15 -9.62
CA TYR A 153 -6.98 2.93 -8.20
C TYR A 153 -6.50 1.49 -7.93
N ASN A 154 -7.01 0.50 -8.69
CA ASN A 154 -6.54 -0.88 -8.57
C ASN A 154 -5.10 -1.04 -9.05
N GLU A 155 -4.72 -0.33 -10.09
CA GLU A 155 -3.35 -0.37 -10.62
C GLU A 155 -2.37 0.16 -9.58
N VAL A 156 -2.67 1.32 -8.97
CA VAL A 156 -1.82 1.90 -7.93
C VAL A 156 -1.79 1.05 -6.66
N ALA A 157 -2.91 0.46 -6.26
CA ALA A 157 -2.93 -0.49 -5.14
C ALA A 157 -2.03 -1.70 -5.41
N TYR A 158 -2.10 -2.25 -6.62
CA TYR A 158 -1.26 -3.37 -7.05
C TYR A 158 0.23 -2.99 -7.10
N ASP A 159 0.55 -1.79 -7.55
CA ASP A 159 1.92 -1.29 -7.54
C ASP A 159 2.47 -1.11 -6.11
N LEU A 160 1.66 -0.60 -5.17
CA LEU A 160 2.04 -0.58 -3.74
C LEU A 160 2.22 -1.98 -3.17
N GLU A 161 1.40 -2.96 -3.57
CA GLU A 161 1.54 -4.35 -3.15
C GLU A 161 2.83 -4.99 -3.66
N ARG A 162 3.20 -4.73 -4.92
CA ARG A 162 4.48 -5.17 -5.47
C ARG A 162 5.66 -4.58 -4.72
N ILE A 163 5.58 -3.31 -4.28
CA ILE A 163 6.60 -2.70 -3.41
C ILE A 163 6.67 -3.44 -2.06
N GLY A 164 5.52 -3.78 -1.46
CA GLY A 164 5.43 -4.64 -0.28
C GLY A 164 6.16 -5.98 -0.46
N ASP A 165 5.88 -6.71 -1.54
CA ASP A 165 6.54 -8.01 -1.81
C ASP A 165 8.08 -7.86 -1.91
N TYR A 166 8.58 -6.76 -2.49
CA TYR A 166 10.01 -6.45 -2.48
C TYR A 166 10.56 -6.15 -1.08
N CYS A 167 9.78 -5.53 -0.19
CA CYS A 167 10.14 -5.41 1.23
C CYS A 167 10.17 -6.78 1.91
N GLY A 168 9.19 -7.64 1.61
CA GLY A 168 9.16 -9.04 2.03
C GLY A 168 10.39 -9.83 1.55
N HIS A 169 10.92 -9.58 0.36
CA HIS A 169 12.18 -10.16 -0.11
C HIS A 169 13.39 -9.74 0.73
N ILE A 170 13.45 -8.46 1.15
CA ILE A 170 14.52 -7.97 2.04
C ILE A 170 14.42 -8.67 3.40
N ALA A 171 13.22 -8.77 3.96
CA ALA A 171 13.02 -9.45 5.25
C ALA A 171 13.30 -10.95 5.18
N LYS A 172 12.89 -11.64 4.11
CA LYS A 172 13.21 -13.07 3.87
C LYS A 172 14.71 -13.32 3.82
N PHE A 173 15.48 -12.39 3.23
CA PHE A 173 16.93 -12.48 3.20
C PHE A 173 17.53 -12.46 4.61
N VAL A 174 17.04 -11.57 5.48
CA VAL A 174 17.53 -11.47 6.87
C VAL A 174 17.31 -12.79 7.61
N VAL A 175 16.10 -13.36 7.52
CA VAL A 175 15.74 -14.59 8.27
C VAL A 175 16.49 -15.84 7.79
N ASN A 176 16.72 -15.98 6.48
CA ASN A 176 17.14 -17.28 5.91
C ASN A 176 18.59 -17.32 5.43
N ASP A 177 19.14 -16.18 5.00
CA ASP A 177 20.33 -16.14 4.16
C ASP A 177 21.36 -15.11 4.63
N TYR A 178 21.14 -14.48 5.79
CA TYR A 178 21.98 -13.41 6.27
C TYR A 178 23.35 -13.91 6.74
N TYR A 179 24.37 -13.28 6.17
CA TYR A 179 25.71 -13.21 6.73
C TYR A 179 26.02 -11.74 6.97
N GLU A 180 26.88 -11.45 7.94
CA GLU A 180 27.29 -10.08 8.27
C GLU A 180 27.76 -9.37 7.00
N ALA A 181 26.98 -8.36 6.60
CA ALA A 181 27.22 -7.64 5.37
C ALA A 181 28.35 -6.63 5.56
N ASP A 182 29.25 -6.51 4.59
CA ASP A 182 30.31 -5.52 4.64
C ASP A 182 29.77 -4.10 4.77
N ASP A 183 30.47 -3.28 5.55
CA ASP A 183 30.08 -1.89 5.85
C ASP A 183 29.73 -1.08 4.59
N ASP A 184 30.47 -1.28 3.50
CA ASP A 184 30.24 -0.60 2.22
C ASP A 184 28.87 -0.95 1.60
N ILE A 185 28.44 -2.22 1.69
CA ILE A 185 27.12 -2.67 1.22
C ILE A 185 26.04 -2.06 2.10
N VAL A 186 26.22 -2.12 3.42
CA VAL A 186 25.25 -1.56 4.38
C VAL A 186 25.08 -0.05 4.18
N VAL A 187 26.16 0.68 3.92
CA VAL A 187 26.13 2.12 3.60
C VAL A 187 25.35 2.38 2.30
N ASN A 188 25.53 1.55 1.27
CA ASN A 188 24.78 1.70 0.02
C ASN A 188 23.29 1.38 0.24
N ILE A 189 22.94 0.31 0.96
CA ILE A 189 21.56 -0.04 1.32
C ILE A 189 20.87 1.11 2.06
N LYS A 190 21.54 1.74 3.04
CA LYS A 190 21.01 2.92 3.75
C LYS A 190 20.69 4.09 2.81
N LYS A 191 21.49 4.28 1.75
CA LYS A 191 21.23 5.32 0.74
C LYS A 191 20.09 4.92 -0.19
N MET A 192 20.07 3.68 -0.67
CA MET A 192 19.00 3.13 -1.50
C MET A 192 17.65 3.23 -0.79
N TYR A 193 17.59 2.86 0.49
CA TYR A 193 16.40 3.04 1.34
C TYR A 193 15.87 4.47 1.31
N LYS A 194 16.73 5.47 1.55
CA LYS A 194 16.30 6.89 1.54
C LYS A 194 15.76 7.33 0.20
N ILE A 195 16.32 6.84 -0.90
CA ILE A 195 15.82 7.12 -2.24
C ILE A 195 14.47 6.45 -2.45
N SER A 196 14.34 5.15 -2.15
CA SER A 196 13.06 4.42 -2.26
C SER A 196 11.95 5.04 -1.42
N ASP A 197 12.22 5.41 -0.16
CA ASP A 197 11.23 6.04 0.72
C ASP A 197 10.69 7.36 0.12
N LYS A 198 11.59 8.17 -0.44
CA LYS A 198 11.23 9.42 -1.11
C LYS A 198 10.49 9.16 -2.43
N MET A 199 10.91 8.19 -3.24
CA MET A 199 10.22 7.85 -4.48
C MET A 199 8.79 7.36 -4.23
N ILE A 200 8.56 6.55 -3.20
CA ILE A 200 7.21 6.12 -2.78
C ILE A 200 6.37 7.33 -2.34
N GLU A 201 6.96 8.24 -1.55
CA GLU A 201 6.25 9.45 -1.10
C GLU A 201 5.87 10.36 -2.27
N ASP A 202 6.84 10.70 -3.13
CA ASP A 202 6.65 11.64 -4.23
C ASP A 202 5.70 11.07 -5.28
N SER A 203 5.82 9.77 -5.60
CA SER A 203 4.92 9.10 -6.56
C SER A 203 3.47 9.05 -6.08
N MET A 204 3.26 8.70 -4.81
CA MET A 204 1.91 8.70 -4.23
C MET A 204 1.37 10.12 -4.04
N THR A 205 2.22 11.11 -3.75
CA THR A 205 1.81 12.53 -3.72
C THR A 205 1.35 12.99 -5.10
N ALA A 206 2.08 12.64 -6.16
CA ALA A 206 1.67 12.92 -7.53
C ALA A 206 0.31 12.29 -7.87
N PHE A 207 0.09 11.04 -7.43
CA PHE A 207 -1.16 10.32 -7.69
C PHE A 207 -2.35 10.84 -6.86
N LEU A 208 -2.17 11.08 -5.56
CA LEU A 208 -3.27 11.44 -4.65
C LEU A 208 -3.64 12.93 -4.77
N ASP A 209 -2.65 13.80 -4.89
CA ASP A 209 -2.84 15.25 -4.83
C ASP A 209 -2.83 15.91 -6.23
N GLY A 210 -2.45 15.17 -7.27
CA GLY A 210 -2.37 15.67 -8.65
C GLY A 210 -1.13 16.50 -8.95
N THR A 211 -0.10 16.43 -8.11
CA THR A 211 1.17 17.17 -8.25
C THR A 211 2.09 16.50 -9.28
N ILE A 212 1.71 16.54 -10.56
CA ILE A 212 2.43 15.86 -11.65
C ILE A 212 3.84 16.44 -11.89
N GLU A 213 4.12 17.63 -11.38
CA GLU A 213 5.44 18.28 -11.44
C GLU A 213 6.53 17.46 -10.75
N LEU A 214 6.16 16.60 -9.78
CA LEU A 214 7.08 15.69 -9.10
C LEU A 214 7.68 14.61 -10.03
N LYS A 215 7.15 14.45 -11.25
CA LYS A 215 7.68 13.49 -12.21
C LYS A 215 9.16 13.67 -12.50
N GLY A 216 9.64 14.91 -12.64
CA GLY A 216 11.06 15.17 -12.85
C GLY A 216 11.91 14.70 -11.66
N GLU A 217 11.46 14.99 -10.44
CA GLU A 217 12.16 14.57 -9.22
C GLU A 217 12.23 13.04 -9.09
N VAL A 218 11.13 12.34 -9.38
CA VAL A 218 11.09 10.87 -9.32
C VAL A 218 12.02 10.24 -10.37
N MET A 219 12.09 10.80 -11.58
CA MET A 219 13.03 10.34 -12.62
C MET A 219 14.50 10.55 -12.21
N ASP A 220 14.83 11.70 -11.62
CA ASP A 220 16.19 11.97 -11.11
C ASP A 220 16.57 11.00 -9.98
N LEU A 221 15.61 10.65 -9.12
CA LEU A 221 15.81 9.66 -8.06
C LEU A 221 16.00 8.25 -8.63
N GLU A 222 15.27 7.89 -9.68
CA GLU A 222 15.42 6.62 -10.40
C GLU A 222 16.84 6.47 -10.98
N GLU A 223 17.36 7.51 -11.64
CA GLU A 223 18.72 7.48 -12.20
C GLU A 223 19.76 7.26 -11.08
N ARG A 224 19.62 7.97 -9.96
CA ARG A 224 20.48 7.77 -8.78
C ARG A 224 20.36 6.36 -8.19
N MET A 225 19.16 5.78 -8.21
CA MET A 225 18.93 4.39 -7.78
C MET A 225 19.71 3.41 -8.66
N HIS A 226 19.63 3.57 -9.99
CA HIS A 226 20.36 2.75 -10.96
C HIS A 226 21.88 2.87 -10.80
N GLU A 227 22.40 4.08 -10.58
CA GLU A 227 23.82 4.30 -10.29
C GLU A 227 24.28 3.56 -9.03
N MET A 228 23.50 3.65 -7.94
CA MET A 228 23.80 2.95 -6.69
C MET A 228 23.69 1.44 -6.83
N GLN A 229 22.70 0.95 -7.59
CA GLN A 229 22.56 -0.47 -7.90
C GLN A 229 23.81 -0.97 -8.63
N LYS A 230 24.24 -0.28 -9.70
CA LYS A 230 25.44 -0.63 -10.46
C LYS A 230 26.69 -0.65 -9.58
N LYS A 231 26.85 0.36 -8.72
CA LYS A 231 27.97 0.43 -7.76
C LYS A 231 27.95 -0.77 -6.80
N SER A 232 26.81 -1.05 -6.20
CA SER A 232 26.65 -2.13 -5.22
C SER A 232 26.86 -3.51 -5.84
N MET A 233 26.34 -3.72 -7.06
CA MET A 233 26.59 -4.92 -7.86
C MET A 233 28.08 -5.12 -8.16
N GLY A 234 28.79 -4.05 -8.49
CA GLY A 234 30.24 -4.10 -8.71
C GLY A 234 31.00 -4.52 -7.45
N THR A 235 30.64 -3.97 -6.29
CA THR A 235 31.23 -4.38 -4.99
C THR A 235 30.97 -5.86 -4.70
N ILE A 236 29.71 -6.32 -4.82
CA ILE A 236 29.34 -7.72 -4.60
C ILE A 236 30.10 -8.65 -5.55
N ALA A 237 30.23 -8.28 -6.83
CA ALA A 237 30.94 -9.10 -7.82
C ALA A 237 32.44 -9.24 -7.50
N THR A 238 33.10 -8.16 -7.08
CA THR A 238 34.50 -8.21 -6.64
C THR A 238 34.67 -9.12 -5.43
N GLN A 239 33.83 -8.94 -4.41
CA GLN A 239 33.88 -9.76 -3.19
C GLN A 239 33.62 -11.24 -3.48
N MET A 240 32.66 -11.53 -4.36
CA MET A 240 32.38 -12.89 -4.81
C MET A 240 33.58 -13.50 -5.55
N ALA A 241 34.28 -12.74 -6.39
CA ALA A 241 35.45 -13.21 -7.12
C ALA A 241 36.68 -13.46 -6.23
N GLU A 242 36.81 -12.71 -5.12
CA GLU A 242 37.89 -12.87 -4.14
C GLU A 242 37.62 -14.00 -3.11
N THR A 243 36.37 -14.45 -3.01
CA THR A 243 35.97 -15.52 -2.08
C THR A 243 36.28 -16.91 -2.67
N SER A 244 36.71 -17.86 -1.83
CA SER A 244 36.96 -19.24 -2.26
C SER A 244 35.68 -19.92 -2.78
N PHE A 245 35.76 -20.61 -3.92
CA PHE A 245 34.64 -21.35 -4.51
C PHE A 245 34.13 -22.52 -3.65
N ASP A 246 34.93 -22.99 -2.70
CA ASP A 246 34.52 -24.06 -1.78
C ASP A 246 33.58 -23.55 -0.67
N ASP A 247 33.48 -22.23 -0.47
CA ASP A 247 32.58 -21.58 0.49
C ASP A 247 31.19 -21.35 -0.13
N LYS A 248 30.39 -22.42 -0.15
CA LYS A 248 29.03 -22.41 -0.73
C LYS A 248 28.07 -21.50 0.02
N GLU A 249 28.22 -21.40 1.33
CA GLU A 249 27.41 -20.53 2.18
C GLU A 249 27.62 -19.05 1.80
N ARG A 250 28.88 -18.64 1.67
CA ARG A 250 29.21 -17.27 1.26
C ARG A 250 28.86 -16.97 -0.20
N SER A 251 28.92 -17.99 -1.06
CA SER A 251 28.46 -17.88 -2.46
C SER A 251 26.95 -17.63 -2.54
N ASN A 252 26.16 -18.31 -1.72
CA ASN A 252 24.71 -18.10 -1.64
C ASN A 252 24.39 -16.69 -1.13
N TYR A 253 25.08 -16.23 -0.07
CA TYR A 253 24.93 -14.87 0.45
C TYR A 253 25.05 -13.81 -0.65
N TYR A 254 26.09 -13.86 -1.51
CA TYR A 254 26.27 -12.88 -2.58
C TYR A 254 25.11 -12.89 -3.60
N ILE A 255 24.54 -14.06 -3.89
CA ILE A 255 23.37 -14.19 -4.76
C ILE A 255 22.16 -13.51 -4.09
N TYR A 256 21.92 -13.77 -2.81
CA TYR A 256 20.74 -13.21 -2.13
C TYR A 256 20.86 -11.72 -1.82
N ILE A 257 22.02 -11.23 -1.38
CA ILE A 257 22.23 -9.78 -1.20
C ILE A 257 22.13 -9.04 -2.55
N SER A 258 22.51 -9.67 -3.66
CA SER A 258 22.27 -9.09 -4.99
C SER A 258 20.77 -8.94 -5.29
N ARG A 259 19.93 -9.86 -4.82
CA ARG A 259 18.46 -9.75 -4.95
C ARG A 259 17.91 -8.62 -4.09
N VAL A 260 18.46 -8.39 -2.90
CA VAL A 260 18.13 -7.22 -2.06
C VAL A 260 18.45 -5.92 -2.79
N ILE A 261 19.65 -5.78 -3.36
CA ILE A 261 20.01 -4.59 -4.14
C ILE A 261 19.07 -4.41 -5.35
N LYS A 262 18.67 -5.49 -6.01
CA LYS A 262 17.72 -5.45 -7.13
C LYS A 262 16.30 -5.08 -6.68
N ALA A 263 15.89 -5.46 -5.48
CA ALA A 263 14.58 -5.10 -4.93
C ALA A 263 14.42 -3.57 -4.83
N PHE A 264 15.45 -2.84 -4.40
CA PHE A 264 15.42 -1.38 -4.38
C PHE A 264 15.27 -0.74 -5.77
N GLU A 265 15.96 -1.27 -6.79
CA GLU A 265 15.75 -0.83 -8.18
C GLU A 265 14.31 -1.04 -8.61
N ARG A 266 13.72 -2.19 -8.29
CA ARG A 266 12.32 -2.49 -8.62
C ARG A 266 11.33 -1.58 -7.92
N ILE A 267 11.59 -1.21 -6.67
CA ILE A 267 10.78 -0.22 -5.95
C ILE A 267 10.84 1.14 -6.66
N GLY A 268 12.03 1.54 -7.13
CA GLY A 268 12.20 2.76 -7.93
C GLY A 268 11.42 2.70 -9.25
N ASP A 269 11.53 1.59 -9.98
CA ASP A 269 10.81 1.37 -11.24
C ASP A 269 9.30 1.49 -11.07
N ILE A 270 8.75 0.85 -10.03
CA ILE A 270 7.32 0.88 -9.72
C ILE A 270 6.89 2.30 -9.32
N SER A 271 7.71 3.03 -8.58
CA SER A 271 7.40 4.42 -8.22
C SER A 271 7.26 5.31 -9.46
N VAL A 272 8.07 5.07 -10.51
CA VAL A 272 7.91 5.74 -11.82
C VAL A 272 6.62 5.30 -12.53
N GLU A 273 6.25 4.02 -12.44
CA GLU A 273 4.96 3.51 -12.97
C GLU A 273 3.76 4.21 -12.31
N ILE A 274 3.80 4.42 -10.99
CA ILE A 274 2.77 5.16 -10.24
C ILE A 274 2.69 6.62 -10.72
N VAL A 275 3.82 7.30 -10.93
CA VAL A 275 3.84 8.68 -11.46
C VAL A 275 3.28 8.77 -12.88
N ASP A 276 3.65 7.84 -13.76
CA ASP A 276 3.10 7.78 -15.11
C ASP A 276 1.57 7.58 -15.07
N THR A 277 1.11 6.72 -14.16
CA THR A 277 -0.31 6.48 -13.89
C THR A 277 -1.01 7.73 -13.34
N ALA A 278 -0.34 8.52 -12.50
CA ALA A 278 -0.85 9.81 -12.04
C ALA A 278 -1.04 10.81 -13.19
N GLY A 279 -0.09 10.89 -14.12
CA GLY A 279 -0.18 11.75 -15.30
C GLY A 279 -1.35 11.39 -16.21
N GLU A 280 -1.62 10.09 -16.38
CA GLU A 280 -2.82 9.61 -17.07
C GLU A 280 -4.10 9.98 -16.30
N PHE A 281 -4.13 9.68 -15.00
CA PHE A 281 -5.30 9.88 -14.16
C PHE A 281 -5.73 11.36 -14.11
N HIS A 282 -4.80 12.28 -13.87
CA HIS A 282 -5.12 13.71 -13.69
C HIS A 282 -5.17 14.48 -15.01
N ASN A 283 -4.21 14.25 -15.90
CA ASN A 283 -4.01 15.08 -17.09
C ASN A 283 -4.39 14.40 -18.42
N ASN A 284 -4.87 13.14 -18.38
CA ASN A 284 -5.12 12.30 -19.56
C ASN A 284 -3.88 12.18 -20.48
N ILE A 285 -2.69 12.25 -19.89
CA ILE A 285 -1.44 12.06 -20.61
C ILE A 285 -1.26 10.55 -20.80
N PRO A 286 -1.24 10.04 -22.05
CA PRO A 286 -1.03 8.61 -22.28
C PRO A 286 0.34 8.17 -21.78
N ARG A 287 0.43 6.97 -21.22
CA ARG A 287 1.72 6.37 -20.83
C ARG A 287 2.59 6.19 -22.08
N SER A 288 3.89 6.41 -21.91
CA SER A 288 4.84 6.20 -23.00
C SER A 288 4.97 4.71 -23.32
N ILE A 289 4.61 4.33 -24.55
CA ILE A 289 4.77 2.97 -25.09
C ILE A 289 6.22 2.65 -25.45
N THR A 290 7.09 3.65 -25.45
CA THR A 290 8.51 3.48 -25.75
C THR A 290 9.18 2.81 -24.55
N PRO A 291 9.78 1.61 -24.71
CA PRO A 291 10.50 0.98 -23.61
C PRO A 291 11.60 1.91 -23.11
N ARG A 292 11.89 1.90 -21.80
CA ARG A 292 12.82 2.87 -21.18
C ARG A 292 14.18 2.93 -21.88
N THR A 293 14.70 1.79 -22.34
CA THR A 293 15.96 1.71 -23.10
C THR A 293 15.98 2.52 -24.40
N PHE A 294 14.81 2.91 -24.92
CA PHE A 294 14.66 3.69 -26.16
C PHE A 294 14.11 5.10 -25.90
N ARG A 295 13.97 5.53 -24.65
CA ARG A 295 13.61 6.93 -24.31
C ARG A 295 14.91 7.76 -24.37
N GLU A 296 14.91 8.82 -25.18
CA GLU A 296 16.03 9.79 -25.30
C GLU A 296 16.24 10.60 -24.02
#